data_AF-A0A5N3WJW5-F1
#
_entry.id   AF-A0A5N3WJW5-F1
#
_cell.length_a   1.000
_cell.length_b   1.000
_cell.length_c   1.000
_cell.angle_alpha   90.00
_cell.angle_beta   90.00
_cell.angle_gamma   90.00
#
_symmetry.space_group_name_H-M   'P 1'
#
loop_
_entity.id
_entity.type
_entity.pdbx_description
1 polymer ?
#
loop_
_entity_poly.entity_id
_entity_poly.type
_entity_poly.pdbx_seq_one_letter_code
_entity_poly.pdbx_strand_id
1 'polypeptide(L)'
;MEADGAPSRSRCLSCLLVGVPLAATLVLDPEAEHSPDIILVGSSELSSPPSPGPRRDLIAYEVKVNQRDIEDVCICCGSLQVHTQHPLFEGGMCAPCKDKFLECLFLYDDDGYQSYCSICCAGETLLICENPDCTRCYCFECVDTLVGPGTSEKVHAMSNWVCFLCLPFPRSGLLQRRRKWRSGLKAFYDREAESPLEMYKTVPVWKREPIRVLSLFGNIKKELTSLGFLEDGSKPGRLKHLDDVTNVVRRDVDEWGPFDLTYGSTPALGHTCDHPPGWYVYQFHRILQYARPPPGSPQPFFWMFVDNLVLTEEDLDVATRFLETDPVTIQDVHGRTVQNAVHVWSNIPAVKSRHSALVSQEELFLLAQDRQRMKPPAQGPATLVKNCFLPLREYFKYFSTELTSSL
;
A
#
# COMPACT_ATOMS: atom_id res chain seq x y z
N MET A 1 -23.60 19.14 57.81
CA MET A 1 -25.03 19.46 57.67
C MET A 1 -25.32 19.55 56.19
N GLU A 2 -26.13 18.59 55.73
CA GLU A 2 -26.98 18.45 54.52
C GLU A 2 -26.79 19.46 53.36
N ALA A 3 -26.86 19.08 52.08
CA ALA A 3 -27.71 18.06 51.47
C ALA A 3 -27.22 17.59 50.07
N ASP A 4 -27.47 16.31 49.81
CA ASP A 4 -28.02 15.64 48.62
C ASP A 4 -27.60 15.87 47.15
N GLY A 5 -27.59 14.74 46.42
CA GLY A 5 -28.21 14.66 45.09
C GLY A 5 -27.39 14.12 43.91
N ALA A 6 -27.23 12.79 43.82
CA ALA A 6 -26.91 12.09 42.57
C ALA A 6 -28.20 11.64 41.84
N PRO A 7 -28.15 11.30 40.53
CA PRO A 7 -29.13 10.38 39.97
C PRO A 7 -28.52 9.10 39.41
N SER A 8 -29.21 8.01 39.72
CA SER A 8 -28.95 6.61 39.41
C SER A 8 -29.69 6.12 38.17
N ARG A 9 -29.19 4.99 37.64
CA ARG A 9 -29.75 4.10 36.62
C ARG A 9 -31.22 3.71 36.87
N SER A 10 -31.95 3.42 35.78
CA SER A 10 -33.13 2.54 35.79
C SER A 10 -33.24 1.74 34.49
N ARG A 11 -33.42 0.42 34.65
CA ARG A 11 -33.88 -0.60 33.69
C ARG A 11 -35.32 -0.97 34.08
N CYS A 12 -36.19 -1.24 33.11
CA CYS A 12 -37.36 -2.14 33.21
C CYS A 12 -37.57 -2.73 31.78
N LEU A 13 -37.56 -4.03 31.46
CA LEU A 13 -38.28 -5.26 31.88
C LEU A 13 -39.78 -5.32 31.52
N SER A 14 -40.12 -6.21 30.57
CA SER A 14 -41.25 -7.16 30.56
C SER A 14 -41.26 -7.97 29.24
N CYS A 15 -40.91 -9.26 29.19
CA CYS A 15 -41.69 -10.51 29.47
C CYS A 15 -42.29 -11.13 28.17
N LEU A 16 -41.82 -12.33 27.72
CA LEU A 16 -42.40 -13.70 27.89
C LEU A 16 -43.57 -13.97 26.88
N LEU A 17 -43.77 -15.08 26.13
CA LEU A 17 -43.48 -16.53 26.15
C LEU A 17 -43.68 -17.10 24.70
N VAL A 18 -42.83 -18.01 24.17
CA VAL A 18 -42.98 -19.50 24.02
C VAL A 18 -44.15 -20.02 23.16
N GLY A 19 -43.86 -20.88 22.16
CA GLY A 19 -44.78 -21.92 21.65
C GLY A 19 -44.55 -22.34 20.18
N VAL A 20 -44.34 -23.64 19.93
CA VAL A 20 -43.79 -24.27 18.70
C VAL A 20 -44.92 -24.91 17.81
N PRO A 21 -44.66 -25.81 16.82
CA PRO A 21 -44.93 -25.64 15.39
C PRO A 21 -46.07 -26.55 14.84
N LEU A 22 -46.34 -26.50 13.53
CA LEU A 22 -47.01 -27.62 12.85
C LEU A 22 -46.54 -27.77 11.39
N ALA A 23 -46.06 -28.97 11.07
CA ALA A 23 -45.81 -29.45 9.71
C ALA A 23 -46.95 -30.39 9.30
N ALA A 24 -47.35 -30.36 8.03
CA ALA A 24 -48.09 -31.46 7.40
C ALA A 24 -47.87 -31.46 5.87
N THR A 25 -47.33 -32.59 5.43
CA THR A 25 -47.21 -33.19 4.10
C THR A 25 -48.61 -33.35 3.43
N LEU A 26 -48.85 -33.53 2.12
CA LEU A 26 -48.33 -34.49 1.13
C LEU A 26 -49.21 -34.38 -0.16
N VAL A 27 -48.71 -34.86 -1.33
CA VAL A 27 -49.44 -35.51 -2.46
C VAL A 27 -49.62 -34.78 -3.82
N LEU A 28 -48.77 -35.20 -4.78
CA LEU A 28 -48.96 -35.76 -6.14
C LEU A 28 -49.73 -35.04 -7.28
N ASP A 29 -49.00 -34.94 -8.40
CA ASP A 29 -49.31 -34.75 -9.84
C ASP A 29 -50.33 -35.79 -10.41
N PRO A 30 -50.97 -35.57 -11.59
CA PRO A 30 -50.28 -35.76 -12.90
C PRO A 30 -50.78 -34.97 -14.15
N GLU A 31 -49.86 -34.83 -15.13
CA GLU A 31 -49.94 -34.96 -16.62
C GLU A 31 -51.15 -34.38 -17.39
N ALA A 32 -51.08 -33.76 -18.58
CA ALA A 32 -50.09 -33.44 -19.61
C ALA A 32 -50.72 -32.31 -20.47
N GLU A 33 -50.02 -31.45 -21.21
CA GLU A 33 -49.64 -31.66 -22.62
C GLU A 33 -49.37 -30.27 -23.30
N HIS A 34 -48.56 -30.29 -24.37
CA HIS A 34 -48.45 -29.33 -25.48
C HIS A 34 -47.63 -28.00 -25.35
N SER A 35 -46.45 -28.07 -25.96
CA SER A 35 -45.54 -27.02 -26.51
C SER A 35 -46.16 -26.23 -27.69
N PRO A 36 -45.55 -25.15 -28.27
CA PRO A 36 -44.49 -24.22 -27.84
C PRO A 36 -44.95 -22.73 -27.90
N ASP A 37 -44.28 -21.77 -27.26
CA ASP A 37 -44.31 -20.37 -27.75
C ASP A 37 -43.09 -19.53 -27.33
N ILE A 38 -42.29 -19.19 -28.36
CA ILE A 38 -41.68 -17.90 -28.69
C ILE A 38 -40.97 -17.12 -27.56
N ILE A 39 -39.64 -17.10 -27.66
CA ILE A 39 -38.73 -16.17 -26.98
C ILE A 39 -38.95 -14.76 -27.54
N LEU A 40 -39.48 -13.84 -26.72
CA LEU A 40 -39.49 -12.40 -26.98
C LEU A 40 -38.62 -11.72 -25.91
N VAL A 41 -37.36 -11.47 -26.28
CA VAL A 41 -36.41 -10.65 -25.53
C VAL A 41 -36.89 -9.20 -25.60
N GLY A 42 -37.18 -8.60 -24.45
CA GLY A 42 -37.61 -7.21 -24.38
C GLY A 42 -37.72 -6.72 -22.96
N SER A 43 -36.59 -6.43 -22.32
CA SER A 43 -36.54 -5.54 -21.15
C SER A 43 -35.26 -4.73 -21.24
N SER A 44 -35.35 -3.62 -21.97
CA SER A 44 -34.37 -2.54 -21.92
C SER A 44 -34.47 -1.91 -20.54
N GLU A 45 -33.61 -2.33 -19.62
CA GLU A 45 -33.35 -1.54 -18.42
C GLU A 45 -32.75 -0.21 -18.87
N LEU A 46 -33.43 0.88 -18.52
CA LEU A 46 -32.93 2.24 -18.71
C LEU A 46 -31.63 2.37 -17.91
N SER A 47 -30.50 2.20 -18.59
CA SER A 47 -29.21 2.61 -18.08
C SER A 47 -29.25 4.10 -17.74
N SER A 48 -28.89 4.44 -16.51
CA SER A 48 -28.57 5.79 -16.09
C SER A 48 -27.58 6.43 -17.09
N PRO A 49 -27.70 7.72 -17.41
CA PRO A 49 -26.84 8.35 -18.40
C PRO A 49 -25.37 8.20 -17.96
N PRO A 50 -24.45 7.93 -18.90
CA PRO A 50 -23.03 7.89 -18.58
C PRO A 50 -22.66 9.22 -17.92
N SER A 51 -21.99 9.17 -16.77
CA SER A 51 -21.36 10.33 -16.16
C SER A 51 -20.61 11.11 -17.25
N PRO A 52 -20.78 12.45 -17.35
CA PRO A 52 -20.11 13.21 -18.40
C PRO A 52 -18.62 12.90 -18.36
N GLY A 53 -18.07 12.53 -19.52
CA GLY A 53 -16.65 12.15 -19.64
C GLY A 53 -15.72 13.22 -19.04
N PRO A 54 -14.46 12.86 -18.73
CA PRO A 54 -13.51 13.78 -18.13
C PRO A 54 -13.41 15.07 -18.95
N ARG A 55 -13.68 16.23 -18.34
CA ARG A 55 -13.64 17.55 -18.99
C ARG A 55 -12.27 18.21 -18.82
N ARG A 56 -11.19 17.41 -18.94
CA ARG A 56 -9.82 17.86 -18.67
C ARG A 56 -9.41 18.97 -19.63
N ASP A 57 -9.74 18.83 -20.90
CA ASP A 57 -9.54 19.80 -21.98
C ASP A 57 -10.12 21.19 -21.66
N LEU A 58 -11.19 21.26 -20.86
CA LEU A 58 -11.82 22.52 -20.47
C LEU A 58 -11.14 23.22 -19.29
N ILE A 59 -10.25 22.57 -18.54
CA ILE A 59 -9.59 23.18 -17.35
C ILE A 59 -8.91 24.49 -17.73
N ALA A 60 -8.14 24.49 -18.83
CA ALA A 60 -7.42 25.69 -19.25
C ALA A 60 -8.35 26.82 -19.65
N TYR A 61 -9.51 26.50 -20.24
CA TYR A 61 -10.54 27.47 -20.61
C TYR A 61 -11.22 28.06 -19.35
N GLU A 62 -11.62 27.22 -18.41
CA GLU A 62 -12.23 27.65 -17.15
C GLU A 62 -11.32 28.61 -16.37
N VAL A 63 -10.02 28.30 -16.28
CA VAL A 63 -9.08 29.13 -15.53
C VAL A 63 -8.70 30.41 -16.29
N LYS A 64 -8.39 30.33 -17.58
CA LYS A 64 -7.87 31.47 -18.34
C LYS A 64 -8.95 32.39 -18.90
N VAL A 65 -10.07 31.82 -19.36
CA VAL A 65 -11.14 32.55 -20.04
C VAL A 65 -12.25 32.91 -19.06
N ASN A 66 -12.76 31.93 -18.31
CA ASN A 66 -13.81 32.17 -17.31
C ASN A 66 -13.26 32.77 -15.99
N GLN A 67 -11.93 32.91 -15.86
CA GLN A 67 -11.25 33.45 -14.67
C GLN A 67 -11.61 32.72 -13.37
N ARG A 68 -11.93 31.43 -13.46
CA ARG A 68 -12.20 30.58 -12.30
C ARG A 68 -10.89 30.32 -11.55
N ASP A 69 -10.94 30.30 -10.22
CA ASP A 69 -9.81 29.86 -9.42
C ASP A 69 -9.51 28.39 -9.74
N ILE A 70 -8.23 28.04 -9.92
CA ILE A 70 -7.82 26.67 -10.17
C ILE A 70 -8.16 25.76 -8.98
N GLU A 71 -8.21 26.31 -7.77
CA GLU A 71 -8.62 25.59 -6.56
C GLU A 71 -10.09 25.13 -6.60
N ASP A 72 -10.92 25.77 -7.42
CA ASP A 72 -12.34 25.43 -7.63
C ASP A 72 -12.56 24.46 -8.81
N VAL A 73 -11.48 23.90 -9.37
CA VAL A 73 -11.51 22.91 -10.45
C VAL A 73 -10.71 21.68 -10.06
N CYS A 74 -11.28 20.50 -10.21
CA CYS A 74 -10.56 19.25 -10.04
C CYS A 74 -9.48 19.11 -11.13
N ILE A 75 -8.22 19.36 -10.80
CA ILE A 75 -7.12 19.28 -11.79
C ILE A 75 -6.84 17.83 -12.25
N CYS A 76 -7.41 16.84 -11.56
CA CYS A 76 -7.34 15.45 -11.94
C CYS A 76 -8.31 15.07 -13.06
N CYS A 77 -9.48 15.71 -13.21
CA CYS A 77 -10.52 15.27 -14.17
C CYS A 77 -11.37 16.38 -14.80
N GLY A 78 -11.20 17.64 -14.38
CA GLY A 78 -11.98 18.79 -14.86
C GLY A 78 -13.33 19.00 -14.17
N SER A 79 -13.70 18.19 -13.18
CA SER A 79 -14.93 18.40 -12.40
C SER A 79 -14.90 19.73 -11.64
N LEU A 80 -16.02 20.45 -11.64
CA LEU A 80 -16.21 21.66 -10.82
C LEU A 80 -16.72 21.34 -9.41
N GLN A 81 -17.01 20.07 -9.11
CA GLN A 81 -17.43 19.62 -7.77
C GLN A 81 -16.18 19.21 -6.97
N VAL A 82 -15.48 20.22 -6.44
CA VAL A 82 -14.29 20.02 -5.61
C VAL A 82 -14.69 19.59 -4.20
N HIS A 83 -13.99 18.57 -3.69
CA HIS A 83 -14.15 18.08 -2.32
C HIS A 83 -13.03 18.61 -1.41
N THR A 84 -11.80 18.61 -1.92
CA THR A 84 -10.60 18.98 -1.18
C THR A 84 -9.54 19.53 -2.14
N GLN A 85 -8.43 20.02 -1.62
CA GLN A 85 -7.32 20.52 -2.43
C GLN A 85 -6.38 19.38 -2.85
N HIS A 86 -5.90 19.41 -4.10
CA HIS A 86 -4.90 18.45 -4.58
C HIS A 86 -3.60 18.58 -3.75
N PRO A 87 -3.04 17.49 -3.20
CA PRO A 87 -1.97 17.59 -2.21
C PRO A 87 -0.61 18.06 -2.76
N LEU A 88 -0.31 17.76 -4.03
CA LEU A 88 1.00 18.07 -4.64
C LEU A 88 1.06 19.42 -5.38
N PHE A 89 -0.02 19.80 -6.08
CA PHE A 89 -0.12 20.97 -6.95
C PHE A 89 -1.33 21.83 -6.57
N GLU A 90 -1.26 23.12 -6.88
CA GLU A 90 -2.38 24.07 -6.73
C GLU A 90 -3.51 23.66 -7.67
N GLY A 91 -4.71 23.56 -7.12
CA GLY A 91 -5.86 22.97 -7.77
C GLY A 91 -6.74 22.14 -6.84
N GLY A 92 -8.02 22.05 -7.19
CA GLY A 92 -8.99 21.22 -6.48
C GLY A 92 -8.86 19.73 -6.80
N MET A 93 -9.58 18.91 -6.04
CA MET A 93 -9.73 17.47 -6.22
C MET A 93 -11.16 17.07 -5.83
N CYS A 94 -11.90 16.42 -6.74
CA CYS A 94 -13.22 15.87 -6.45
C CYS A 94 -13.14 14.57 -5.66
N ALA A 95 -14.25 14.15 -5.03
CA ALA A 95 -14.27 12.95 -4.18
C ALA A 95 -13.76 11.67 -4.87
N PRO A 96 -14.20 11.30 -6.10
CA PRO A 96 -13.68 10.10 -6.76
C PRO A 96 -12.18 10.15 -7.07
N CYS A 97 -11.66 11.33 -7.40
CA CYS A 97 -10.22 11.49 -7.63
C CYS A 97 -9.42 11.44 -6.32
N LYS A 98 -10.00 11.91 -5.21
CA LYS A 98 -9.42 11.79 -3.87
C LYS A 98 -9.31 10.33 -3.44
N ASP A 99 -10.39 9.56 -3.58
CA ASP A 99 -10.40 8.13 -3.25
C ASP A 99 -9.34 7.38 -4.08
N LYS A 100 -9.34 7.58 -5.40
CA LYS A 100 -8.34 7.01 -6.29
C LYS A 100 -6.90 7.43 -5.93
N PHE A 101 -6.70 8.69 -5.53
CA PHE A 101 -5.38 9.18 -5.14
C PHE A 101 -4.87 8.49 -3.87
N LEU A 102 -5.73 8.27 -2.88
CA LEU A 102 -5.39 7.57 -1.64
C LEU A 102 -5.00 6.10 -1.91
N GLU A 103 -5.69 5.43 -2.82
CA GLU A 103 -5.40 4.05 -3.23
C GLU A 103 -4.05 3.92 -3.96
N CYS A 104 -3.73 4.90 -4.83
CA CYS A 104 -2.57 4.83 -5.73
C CYS A 104 -1.27 5.44 -5.19
N LEU A 105 -1.30 6.21 -4.09
CA LEU A 105 -0.19 7.09 -3.66
C LEU A 105 1.18 6.40 -3.55
N PHE A 106 1.20 5.14 -3.09
CA PHE A 106 2.42 4.34 -2.91
C PHE A 106 2.41 3.04 -3.73
N LEU A 107 1.68 3.01 -4.84
CA LEU A 107 1.77 1.93 -5.82
C LEU A 107 2.94 2.17 -6.77
N TYR A 108 3.75 1.15 -6.95
CA TYR A 108 4.98 1.12 -7.74
C TYR A 108 5.00 -0.14 -8.59
N ASP A 109 5.49 0.01 -9.82
CA ASP A 109 5.72 -1.08 -10.75
C ASP A 109 7.09 -1.73 -10.49
N ASP A 110 7.33 -2.84 -11.17
CA ASP A 110 8.55 -3.64 -11.03
C ASP A 110 9.81 -2.91 -11.50
N ASP A 111 9.65 -1.86 -12.31
CA ASP A 111 10.72 -0.94 -12.73
C ASP A 111 11.17 0.02 -11.59
N GLY A 112 10.47 0.01 -10.46
CA GLY A 112 10.77 0.81 -9.29
C GLY A 112 10.23 2.24 -9.32
N TYR A 113 9.41 2.61 -10.31
CA TYR A 113 8.71 3.89 -10.38
C TYR A 113 7.26 3.76 -9.94
N GLN A 114 6.60 4.89 -9.68
CA GLN A 114 5.18 4.88 -9.33
C GLN A 114 4.33 4.37 -10.51
N SER A 115 3.34 3.51 -10.21
CA SER A 115 2.49 2.89 -11.24
C SER A 115 1.53 3.86 -11.92
N TYR A 116 1.30 5.03 -11.31
CA TYR A 116 0.28 5.96 -11.75
C TYR A 116 0.80 7.40 -11.77
N CYS A 117 0.22 8.18 -12.68
CA CYS A 117 0.46 9.62 -12.79
C CYS A 117 0.31 10.32 -11.44
N SER A 118 1.34 11.08 -11.04
CA SER A 118 1.39 11.84 -9.79
C SER A 118 0.32 12.93 -9.65
N ILE A 119 -0.44 13.23 -10.72
CA ILE A 119 -1.52 14.23 -10.70
C ILE A 119 -2.89 13.54 -10.65
N CYS A 120 -3.17 12.60 -11.56
CA CYS A 120 -4.53 12.11 -11.78
C CYS A 120 -4.71 10.61 -11.54
N CYS A 121 -3.63 9.92 -11.16
CA CYS A 121 -3.61 8.50 -10.92
C CYS A 121 -4.07 7.64 -12.13
N ALA A 122 -3.91 8.14 -13.35
CA ALA A 122 -4.02 7.32 -14.56
C ALA A 122 -2.71 6.57 -14.81
N GLY A 123 -2.79 5.32 -15.27
CA GLY A 123 -1.65 4.41 -15.47
C GLY A 123 -1.46 3.99 -16.93
N GLU A 124 -1.82 4.86 -17.88
CA GLU A 124 -1.59 4.63 -19.31
C GLU A 124 -0.14 4.98 -19.67
N THR A 125 0.10 5.75 -20.74
CA THR A 125 1.45 6.18 -21.10
C THR A 125 1.96 7.25 -20.13
N LEU A 126 3.09 6.96 -19.48
CA LEU A 126 3.68 7.80 -18.44
C LEU A 126 5.06 8.35 -18.85
N LEU A 127 5.28 9.63 -18.55
CA LEU A 127 6.56 10.32 -18.61
C LEU A 127 7.27 10.15 -17.27
N ILE A 128 8.39 9.43 -17.26
CA ILE A 128 9.17 9.13 -16.05
C ILE A 128 10.20 10.24 -15.81
N CYS A 129 10.34 10.66 -14.55
CA CYS A 129 11.38 11.60 -14.15
C CYS A 129 12.76 10.94 -14.16
N GLU A 130 13.72 11.50 -14.90
CA GLU A 130 15.09 10.97 -15.01
C GLU A 130 16.01 11.41 -13.86
N ASN A 131 15.48 12.12 -12.86
CA ASN A 131 16.23 12.33 -11.62
C ASN A 131 16.36 10.97 -10.88
N PRO A 132 17.58 10.44 -10.63
CA PRO A 132 17.77 9.12 -10.04
C PRO A 132 17.14 8.93 -8.65
N ASP A 133 16.96 10.02 -7.90
CA ASP A 133 16.35 10.02 -6.58
C ASP A 133 14.82 10.24 -6.62
N CYS A 134 14.24 10.34 -7.81
CA CYS A 134 12.82 10.55 -8.04
C CYS A 134 12.17 9.31 -8.64
N THR A 135 10.98 8.99 -8.15
CA THR A 135 10.19 7.84 -8.62
C THR A 135 8.90 8.24 -9.31
N ARG A 136 8.76 9.54 -9.62
CA ARG A 136 7.49 10.12 -10.07
C ARG A 136 7.35 10.12 -11.58
N CYS A 137 6.10 10.01 -12.00
CA CYS A 137 5.71 9.91 -13.39
C CYS A 137 4.41 10.69 -13.65
N TYR A 138 4.19 11.09 -14.90
CA TYR A 138 3.10 11.98 -15.30
C TYR A 138 2.50 11.51 -16.62
N CYS A 139 1.17 11.44 -16.75
CA CYS A 139 0.57 11.09 -18.03
C CYS A 139 0.66 12.25 -19.03
N PHE A 140 0.70 11.92 -20.32
CA PHE A 140 0.76 12.90 -21.42
C PHE A 140 -0.37 13.92 -21.33
N GLU A 141 -1.60 13.45 -21.09
CA GLU A 141 -2.78 14.28 -21.02
C GLU A 141 -2.70 15.36 -19.92
N CYS A 142 -2.21 15.02 -18.72
CA CYS A 142 -2.05 16.00 -17.65
C CYS A 142 -1.00 17.06 -18.02
N VAL A 143 0.09 16.67 -18.67
CA VAL A 143 1.13 17.61 -19.10
C VAL A 143 0.57 18.56 -20.16
N ASP A 144 -0.12 18.06 -21.18
CA ASP A 144 -0.66 18.91 -22.23
C ASP A 144 -1.81 19.81 -21.75
N THR A 145 -2.64 19.30 -20.86
CA THR A 145 -3.78 20.04 -20.31
C THR A 145 -3.33 21.16 -19.37
N LEU A 146 -2.43 20.87 -18.43
CA LEU A 146 -2.09 21.79 -17.34
C LEU A 146 -0.85 22.64 -17.64
N VAL A 147 0.11 22.13 -18.42
CA VAL A 147 1.32 22.89 -18.78
C VAL A 147 1.12 23.61 -20.11
N GLY A 148 0.68 22.89 -21.12
CA GLY A 148 0.27 23.46 -22.40
C GLY A 148 0.32 22.43 -23.54
N PRO A 149 -0.51 22.58 -24.59
CA PRO A 149 -0.59 21.59 -25.68
C PRO A 149 0.77 21.32 -26.35
N GLY A 150 1.06 20.04 -26.63
CA GLY A 150 2.31 19.60 -27.26
C GLY A 150 3.53 19.69 -26.34
N THR A 151 3.34 19.82 -25.02
CA THR A 151 4.44 19.79 -24.05
C THR A 151 4.85 18.36 -23.73
N SER A 152 3.90 17.42 -23.73
CA SER A 152 4.17 16.00 -23.47
C SER A 152 5.15 15.42 -24.49
N GLU A 153 4.95 15.69 -25.78
CA GLU A 153 5.85 15.27 -26.88
C GLU A 153 7.25 15.89 -26.74
N LYS A 154 7.32 17.18 -26.38
CA LYS A 154 8.61 17.84 -26.13
C LYS A 154 9.35 17.18 -24.98
N VAL A 155 8.65 16.91 -23.87
CA VAL A 155 9.21 16.22 -22.71
C VAL A 155 9.65 14.81 -23.08
N HIS A 156 8.85 14.08 -23.85
CA HIS A 156 9.18 12.73 -24.30
C HIS A 156 10.42 12.70 -25.21
N ALA A 157 10.63 13.74 -26.02
CA ALA A 157 11.79 13.87 -26.88
C ALA A 157 13.06 14.39 -26.18
N MET A 158 12.94 14.87 -24.94
CA MET A 158 14.10 15.32 -24.15
C MET A 158 14.85 14.12 -23.59
N SER A 159 16.18 14.29 -23.45
CA SER A 159 16.97 13.47 -22.55
C SER A 159 17.14 14.20 -21.23
N ASN A 160 17.20 13.48 -20.11
CA ASN A 160 17.37 13.98 -18.76
C ASN A 160 16.23 14.88 -18.28
N TRP A 161 14.98 14.55 -18.62
CA TRP A 161 13.85 15.34 -18.14
C TRP A 161 13.67 15.18 -16.62
N VAL A 162 13.56 16.32 -15.92
CA VAL A 162 13.26 16.36 -14.48
C VAL A 162 11.85 16.89 -14.25
N CYS A 163 11.11 16.23 -13.37
CA CYS A 163 9.68 16.51 -13.23
C CYS A 163 9.37 17.83 -12.49
N PHE A 164 8.10 18.23 -12.57
CA PHE A 164 7.58 19.47 -11.95
C PHE A 164 7.74 19.56 -10.43
N LEU A 165 7.91 18.42 -9.75
CA LEU A 165 8.22 18.40 -8.31
C LEU A 165 9.71 18.52 -8.01
N CYS A 166 10.59 18.20 -8.96
CA CYS A 166 12.05 18.28 -8.86
C CYS A 166 12.60 19.61 -9.37
N LEU A 167 11.92 20.26 -10.33
CA LEU A 167 12.33 21.54 -10.86
C LEU A 167 12.48 22.62 -9.76
N PRO A 168 13.46 23.53 -9.90
CA PRO A 168 13.64 24.63 -8.96
C PRO A 168 12.46 25.63 -9.05
N PHE A 169 11.96 25.88 -10.26
CA PHE A 169 10.82 26.76 -10.49
C PHE A 169 9.50 26.07 -10.13
N PRO A 170 8.61 26.74 -9.38
CA PRO A 170 7.39 26.13 -8.89
C PRO A 170 6.25 26.08 -9.91
N ARG A 171 6.33 26.82 -11.03
CA ARG A 171 5.21 26.97 -11.98
C ARG A 171 5.64 26.59 -13.40
N SER A 172 4.82 25.79 -14.05
CA SER A 172 4.92 25.41 -15.47
C SER A 172 3.53 25.46 -16.09
N GLY A 173 3.24 26.49 -16.89
CA GLY A 173 1.88 26.73 -17.39
C GLY A 173 0.91 27.06 -16.26
N LEU A 174 -0.23 26.35 -16.19
CA LEU A 174 -1.18 26.41 -15.07
C LEU A 174 -0.75 25.53 -13.90
N LEU A 175 0.12 24.54 -14.12
CA LEU A 175 0.57 23.64 -13.08
C LEU A 175 1.53 24.36 -12.12
N GLN A 176 1.12 24.49 -10.86
CA GLN A 176 1.95 25.10 -9.81
C GLN A 176 2.16 24.14 -8.64
N ARG A 177 3.41 23.86 -8.29
CA ARG A 177 3.79 23.04 -7.13
C ARG A 177 3.45 23.77 -5.83
N ARG A 178 2.70 23.11 -4.94
CA ARG A 178 2.40 23.67 -3.61
C ARG A 178 3.66 23.86 -2.79
N ARG A 179 3.71 24.95 -2.02
CA ARG A 179 4.75 25.16 -1.01
C ARG A 179 4.64 24.09 0.06
N LYS A 180 5.77 23.49 0.44
CA LYS A 180 5.84 22.42 1.46
C LYS A 180 4.90 21.23 1.19
N TRP A 181 4.65 20.90 -0.09
CA TRP A 181 3.72 19.84 -0.51
C TRP A 181 3.88 18.50 0.23
N ARG A 182 5.10 18.12 0.65
CA ARG A 182 5.32 16.88 1.45
C ARG A 182 4.57 16.88 2.78
N SER A 183 4.47 18.04 3.44
CA SER A 183 3.68 18.19 4.67
C SER A 183 2.19 18.23 4.35
N GLY A 184 1.82 18.87 3.24
CA GLY A 184 0.44 18.88 2.73
C GLY A 184 -0.06 17.48 2.36
N LEU A 185 0.77 16.65 1.75
CA LEU A 185 0.47 15.26 1.42
C LEU A 185 0.22 14.43 2.67
N LYS A 186 1.04 14.61 3.72
CA LYS A 186 0.78 13.95 5.01
C LYS A 186 -0.55 14.40 5.61
N ALA A 187 -0.78 15.71 5.71
CA ALA A 187 -2.03 16.24 6.25
C ALA A 187 -3.26 15.84 5.42
N PHE A 188 -3.11 15.67 4.11
CA PHE A 188 -4.15 15.15 3.22
C PHE A 188 -4.47 13.69 3.59
N TYR A 189 -3.48 12.81 3.65
CA TYR A 189 -3.71 11.40 4.02
C TYR A 189 -4.33 11.27 5.41
N ASP A 190 -3.78 11.97 6.40
CA ASP A 190 -4.25 11.92 7.80
C ASP A 190 -5.71 12.39 7.94
N ARG A 191 -6.18 13.27 7.05
CA ARG A 191 -7.54 13.82 7.06
C ARG A 191 -8.52 13.00 6.23
N GLU A 192 -8.08 12.50 5.08
CA GLU A 192 -8.96 12.01 4.02
C GLU A 192 -9.05 10.46 3.97
N ALA A 193 -8.09 9.75 4.58
CA ALA A 193 -8.13 8.29 4.66
C ALA A 193 -9.14 7.83 5.73
N GLU A 194 -9.98 6.84 5.41
CA GLU A 194 -11.02 6.31 6.31
C GLU A 194 -10.44 5.61 7.55
N SER A 195 -9.29 4.98 7.40
CA SER A 195 -8.49 4.37 8.48
C SER A 195 -7.02 4.72 8.24
N PRO A 196 -6.56 5.89 8.70
CA PRO A 196 -5.20 6.33 8.45
C PRO A 196 -4.23 5.42 9.21
N LEU A 197 -3.55 4.54 8.48
CA LEU A 197 -2.35 3.87 8.99
C LEU A 197 -1.28 4.93 9.30
N GLU A 198 -0.30 4.58 10.12
CA GLU A 198 0.81 5.48 10.42
C GLU A 198 1.60 5.80 9.15
N MET A 199 1.30 6.93 8.51
CA MET A 199 2.05 7.42 7.37
C MET A 199 3.04 8.50 7.81
N TYR A 200 4.32 8.25 7.61
CA TYR A 200 5.36 9.24 7.87
C TYR A 200 5.37 10.34 6.80
N LYS A 201 5.90 11.52 7.16
CA LYS A 201 6.09 12.59 6.18
C LYS A 201 7.22 12.20 5.23
N THR A 202 6.99 12.27 3.92
CA THR A 202 8.03 12.00 2.93
C THR A 202 9.24 12.93 3.11
N VAL A 203 10.43 12.43 2.75
CA VAL A 203 11.70 13.11 3.00
C VAL A 203 12.21 13.74 1.70
N PRO A 204 12.61 15.03 1.70
CA PRO A 204 13.27 15.63 0.53
C PRO A 204 14.56 14.90 0.18
N VAL A 205 14.82 14.73 -1.12
CA VAL A 205 15.97 13.98 -1.66
C VAL A 205 17.28 14.28 -0.92
N TRP A 206 17.64 15.55 -0.78
CA TRP A 206 18.89 15.99 -0.14
C TRP A 206 18.96 15.75 1.39
N LYS A 207 17.86 15.34 2.03
CA LYS A 207 17.80 14.98 3.45
C LYS A 207 17.66 13.47 3.68
N ARG A 208 17.58 12.67 2.62
CA ARG A 208 17.44 11.22 2.73
C ARG A 208 18.76 10.61 3.17
N GLU A 209 18.73 9.90 4.29
CA GLU A 209 19.88 9.15 4.80
C GLU A 209 19.78 7.67 4.38
N PRO A 210 20.90 6.93 4.31
CA PRO A 210 20.88 5.49 4.07
C PRO A 210 20.07 4.74 5.15
N ILE A 211 19.31 3.74 4.74
CA ILE A 211 18.49 2.94 5.66
C ILE A 211 19.35 2.09 6.59
N ARG A 212 18.92 1.97 7.87
CA ARG A 212 19.49 1.04 8.86
C ARG A 212 18.48 -0.06 9.15
N VAL A 213 18.93 -1.32 9.06
CA VAL A 213 18.05 -2.48 9.02
C VAL A 213 18.41 -3.48 10.11
N LEU A 214 17.41 -3.91 10.87
CA LEU A 214 17.50 -5.08 11.74
C LEU A 214 16.71 -6.22 11.10
N SER A 215 17.39 -7.33 10.77
CA SER A 215 16.83 -8.49 10.09
C SER A 215 16.85 -9.68 11.04
N LEU A 216 15.69 -10.24 11.35
CA LEU A 216 15.52 -11.33 12.31
C LEU A 216 15.08 -12.60 11.57
N PHE A 217 15.82 -13.70 11.78
CA PHE A 217 15.55 -15.06 11.29
C PHE A 217 15.64 -15.23 9.76
N GLY A 218 15.08 -14.30 8.97
CA GLY A 218 15.29 -14.19 7.53
C GLY A 218 16.23 -13.04 7.19
N ASN A 219 17.10 -13.24 6.20
CA ASN A 219 18.07 -12.25 5.75
C ASN A 219 17.60 -11.57 4.44
N ILE A 220 17.27 -10.27 4.51
CA ILE A 220 16.79 -9.48 3.36
C ILE A 220 17.87 -8.65 2.67
N LYS A 221 19.15 -8.92 2.96
CA LYS A 221 20.26 -8.13 2.42
C LYS A 221 20.26 -8.15 0.89
N LYS A 222 20.06 -9.31 0.26
CA LYS A 222 20.09 -9.45 -1.20
C LYS A 222 18.98 -8.64 -1.87
N GLU A 223 17.78 -8.72 -1.32
CA GLU A 223 16.59 -8.04 -1.84
C GLU A 223 16.78 -6.52 -1.73
N LEU A 224 17.17 -6.01 -0.56
CA LEU A 224 17.40 -4.59 -0.34
C LEU A 224 18.58 -4.03 -1.16
N THR A 225 19.67 -4.81 -1.33
CA THR A 225 20.76 -4.45 -2.24
C THR A 225 20.25 -4.36 -3.68
N SER A 226 19.48 -5.34 -4.15
CA SER A 226 18.92 -5.32 -5.52
C SER A 226 17.94 -4.19 -5.78
N LEU A 227 17.32 -3.65 -4.74
CA LEU A 227 16.45 -2.48 -4.78
C LEU A 227 17.20 -1.16 -4.59
N GLY A 228 18.53 -1.18 -4.46
CA GLY A 228 19.35 0.02 -4.30
C GLY A 228 19.26 0.68 -2.92
N PHE A 229 18.79 -0.01 -1.88
CA PHE A 229 18.79 0.55 -0.50
C PHE A 229 20.11 0.34 0.23
N LEU A 230 20.88 -0.67 -0.16
CA LEU A 230 22.18 -1.02 0.42
C LEU A 230 23.25 -0.96 -0.68
N GLU A 231 24.38 -0.30 -0.43
CA GLU A 231 25.52 -0.27 -1.37
C GLU A 231 26.19 -1.64 -1.48
N ASP A 232 26.56 -2.04 -2.69
CA ASP A 232 27.44 -3.20 -2.91
C ASP A 232 28.81 -2.91 -2.28
N GLY A 233 29.21 -3.76 -1.32
CA GLY A 233 30.46 -3.59 -0.56
C GLY A 233 30.40 -2.61 0.62
N SER A 234 29.20 -2.19 1.06
CA SER A 234 29.08 -1.19 2.14
C SER A 234 29.76 -1.63 3.46
N LYS A 235 30.25 -0.62 4.19
CA LYS A 235 30.88 -0.73 5.51
C LYS A 235 30.10 -1.68 6.44
N PRO A 236 30.76 -2.51 7.26
CA PRO A 236 30.07 -3.34 8.24
C PRO A 236 29.22 -2.46 9.16
N GLY A 237 27.91 -2.72 9.26
CA GLY A 237 27.06 -2.14 10.30
C GLY A 237 25.72 -1.51 9.90
N ARG A 238 25.32 -1.42 8.61
CA ARG A 238 23.99 -0.85 8.25
C ARG A 238 22.85 -1.85 8.32
N LEU A 239 23.12 -3.13 8.06
CA LEU A 239 22.18 -4.22 8.27
C LEU A 239 22.75 -5.17 9.32
N LYS A 240 21.99 -5.40 10.38
CA LYS A 240 22.29 -6.38 11.42
C LYS A 240 21.35 -7.57 11.23
N HIS A 241 21.91 -8.73 10.89
CA HIS A 241 21.16 -9.98 10.76
C HIS A 241 21.38 -10.85 12.00
N LEU A 242 20.31 -11.48 12.50
CA LEU A 242 20.32 -12.38 13.64
C LEU A 242 19.47 -13.61 13.34
N ASP A 243 20.07 -14.80 13.45
CA ASP A 243 19.35 -16.07 13.26
C ASP A 243 18.62 -16.52 14.54
N ASP A 244 19.13 -16.15 15.72
CA ASP A 244 18.52 -16.42 17.02
C ASP A 244 18.58 -15.17 17.89
N VAL A 245 17.46 -14.85 18.54
CA VAL A 245 17.33 -13.69 19.42
C VAL A 245 16.97 -14.09 20.86
N THR A 246 17.01 -15.37 21.21
CA THR A 246 16.62 -15.90 22.54
C THR A 246 17.25 -15.09 23.67
N ASN A 247 18.56 -14.87 23.59
CA ASN A 247 19.36 -14.19 24.62
C ASN A 247 19.53 -12.69 24.39
N VAL A 248 18.92 -12.12 23.36
CA VAL A 248 19.02 -10.70 23.05
C VAL A 248 18.17 -9.88 24.02
N VAL A 249 18.79 -8.91 24.67
CA VAL A 249 18.13 -7.97 25.58
C VAL A 249 18.07 -6.56 24.97
N ARG A 250 17.25 -5.68 25.55
CA ARG A 250 17.07 -4.30 25.07
C ARG A 250 18.40 -3.55 24.90
N ARG A 251 19.32 -3.69 25.87
CA ARG A 251 20.64 -3.05 25.82
C ARG A 251 21.42 -3.43 24.57
N ASP A 252 21.34 -4.68 24.13
CA ASP A 252 22.09 -5.12 22.94
C ASP A 252 21.55 -4.42 21.68
N VAL A 253 20.23 -4.29 21.58
CA VAL A 253 19.56 -3.57 20.46
C VAL A 253 19.90 -2.08 20.48
N ASP A 254 19.91 -1.45 21.66
CA ASP A 254 20.30 -0.05 21.84
C ASP A 254 21.78 0.16 21.42
N GLU A 255 22.67 -0.79 21.74
CA GLU A 255 24.09 -0.75 21.39
C GLU A 255 24.37 -0.93 19.89
N TRP A 256 23.57 -1.74 19.18
CA TRP A 256 23.70 -1.90 17.72
C TRP A 256 23.27 -0.65 16.95
N GLY A 257 22.57 0.25 17.62
CA GLY A 257 22.18 1.55 17.11
C GLY A 257 20.72 1.60 16.67
N PRO A 258 20.21 2.81 16.46
CA PRO A 258 18.83 2.99 16.03
C PRO A 258 18.62 2.40 14.63
N PHE A 259 17.48 1.73 14.46
CA PHE A 259 17.06 1.14 13.21
C PHE A 259 15.96 1.96 12.56
N ASP A 260 15.86 1.87 11.24
CA ASP A 260 14.81 2.49 10.44
C ASP A 260 13.82 1.45 9.89
N LEU A 261 14.28 0.20 9.73
CA LEU A 261 13.49 -0.94 9.30
C LEU A 261 13.80 -2.16 10.17
N THR A 262 12.76 -2.76 10.76
CA THR A 262 12.85 -4.08 11.40
C THR A 262 12.12 -5.13 10.57
N TYR A 263 12.86 -6.07 10.01
CA TYR A 263 12.32 -7.19 9.25
C TYR A 263 12.40 -8.47 10.08
N GLY A 264 11.35 -9.29 10.01
CA GLY A 264 11.37 -10.65 10.52
C GLY A 264 10.64 -11.59 9.58
N SER A 265 11.06 -12.84 9.53
CA SER A 265 10.28 -13.87 8.86
C SER A 265 10.26 -15.16 9.63
N THR A 266 9.20 -15.95 9.49
CA THR A 266 9.27 -17.35 9.87
C THR A 266 10.26 -18.10 8.94
N PRO A 267 10.76 -19.28 9.30
CA PRO A 267 11.60 -20.07 8.41
C PRO A 267 10.87 -20.45 7.12
N ALA A 268 11.61 -20.70 6.05
CA ALA A 268 11.02 -21.23 4.83
C ALA A 268 10.46 -22.64 5.08
N LEU A 269 9.30 -22.94 4.49
CA LEU A 269 8.64 -24.22 4.64
C LEU A 269 9.56 -25.39 4.25
N GLY A 270 9.63 -26.41 5.11
CA GLY A 270 10.47 -27.60 4.90
C GLY A 270 11.91 -27.49 5.44
N HIS A 271 12.33 -26.33 5.97
CA HIS A 271 13.56 -26.23 6.76
C HIS A 271 13.35 -26.73 8.20
N THR A 272 14.38 -27.36 8.77
CA THR A 272 14.42 -27.75 10.18
C THR A 272 14.30 -26.51 11.05
N CYS A 273 13.33 -26.53 11.95
CA CYS A 273 12.99 -25.39 12.78
C CYS A 273 13.32 -25.72 14.24
N ASP A 274 14.30 -25.03 14.82
CA ASP A 274 14.72 -25.25 16.22
C ASP A 274 13.68 -24.75 17.23
N HIS A 275 12.67 -24.00 16.77
CA HIS A 275 11.66 -23.35 17.59
C HIS A 275 10.23 -23.57 17.05
N PRO A 276 9.20 -23.61 17.90
CA PRO A 276 7.80 -23.63 17.44
C PRO A 276 7.42 -22.39 16.61
N PRO A 277 6.48 -22.46 15.65
CA PRO A 277 6.09 -21.33 14.80
C PRO A 277 5.75 -20.03 15.56
N GLY A 278 4.92 -20.10 16.61
CA GLY A 278 4.57 -18.94 17.43
C GLY A 278 5.77 -18.24 18.09
N TRP A 279 6.89 -18.94 18.34
CA TRP A 279 8.10 -18.34 18.92
C TRP A 279 8.59 -17.15 18.09
N TYR A 280 8.58 -17.26 16.76
CA TYR A 280 9.05 -16.20 15.85
C TYR A 280 8.22 -14.92 16.00
N VAL A 281 6.91 -15.04 16.18
CA VAL A 281 5.99 -13.90 16.38
C VAL A 281 6.31 -13.20 17.71
N TYR A 282 6.41 -13.96 18.80
CA TYR A 282 6.70 -13.38 20.12
C TYR A 282 8.07 -12.71 20.16
N GLN A 283 9.09 -13.35 19.57
CA GLN A 283 10.44 -12.80 19.53
C GLN A 283 10.55 -11.59 18.62
N PHE A 284 9.92 -11.63 17.45
CA PHE A 284 9.84 -10.48 16.57
C PHE A 284 9.19 -9.29 17.27
N HIS A 285 8.02 -9.50 17.89
CA HIS A 285 7.34 -8.45 18.64
C HIS A 285 8.22 -7.90 19.78
N ARG A 286 8.88 -8.77 20.56
CA ARG A 286 9.80 -8.36 21.64
C ARG A 286 10.91 -7.44 21.13
N ILE A 287 11.61 -7.86 20.07
CA ILE A 287 12.73 -7.09 19.50
C ILE A 287 12.24 -5.82 18.80
N LEU A 288 11.06 -5.86 18.17
CA LEU A 288 10.42 -4.68 17.58
C LEU A 288 10.21 -3.59 18.64
N GLN A 289 9.76 -3.94 19.85
CA GLN A 289 9.63 -2.97 20.96
C GLN A 289 10.98 -2.43 21.47
N TYR A 290 12.08 -3.14 21.22
CA TYR A 290 13.43 -2.67 21.55
C TYR A 290 13.95 -1.70 20.49
N ALA A 291 13.72 -2.00 19.20
CA ALA A 291 14.17 -1.20 18.07
C ALA A 291 13.33 0.07 17.80
N ARG A 292 12.07 0.11 18.27
CA ARG A 292 11.17 1.27 18.09
C ARG A 292 11.81 2.55 18.64
N PRO A 293 11.85 3.65 17.86
CA PRO A 293 12.33 4.93 18.35
C PRO A 293 11.54 5.44 19.55
N PRO A 294 12.14 6.31 20.38
CA PRO A 294 11.44 6.93 21.51
C PRO A 294 10.16 7.66 21.07
N PRO A 295 9.10 7.68 21.91
CA PRO A 295 7.88 8.41 21.62
C PRO A 295 8.16 9.87 21.27
N GLY A 296 7.56 10.36 20.18
CA GLY A 296 7.75 11.73 19.69
C GLY A 296 8.95 11.92 18.76
N SER A 297 9.73 10.86 18.46
CA SER A 297 10.75 10.93 17.42
C SER A 297 10.13 11.22 16.05
N PRO A 298 10.65 12.19 15.28
CA PRO A 298 10.19 12.46 13.91
C PRO A 298 10.77 11.49 12.88
N GLN A 299 11.63 10.56 13.31
CA GLN A 299 12.31 9.61 12.44
C GLN A 299 11.31 8.58 11.89
N PRO A 300 11.23 8.40 10.55
CA PRO A 300 10.45 7.32 9.97
C PRO A 300 10.95 5.95 10.44
N PHE A 301 10.06 5.12 10.97
CA PHE A 301 10.37 3.77 11.42
C PHE A 301 9.39 2.77 10.82
N PHE A 302 9.92 1.77 10.15
CA PHE A 302 9.15 0.76 9.44
C PHE A 302 9.42 -0.62 10.01
N TRP A 303 8.46 -1.52 9.86
CA TRP A 303 8.61 -2.91 10.21
C TRP A 303 7.79 -3.80 9.29
N MET A 304 8.25 -5.03 9.14
CA MET A 304 7.58 -6.06 8.36
C MET A 304 7.85 -7.43 8.97
N PHE A 305 6.79 -8.19 9.22
CA PHE A 305 6.85 -9.59 9.58
C PHE A 305 6.23 -10.43 8.46
N VAL A 306 6.95 -11.47 8.03
CA VAL A 306 6.53 -12.34 6.93
C VAL A 306 6.38 -13.77 7.43
N ASP A 307 5.19 -14.33 7.31
CA ASP A 307 4.96 -15.75 7.54
C ASP A 307 4.96 -16.52 6.22
N ASN A 308 5.81 -17.54 6.15
CA ASN A 308 5.96 -18.50 5.07
C ASN A 308 4.94 -19.65 5.12
N LEU A 309 3.72 -19.34 5.58
CA LEU A 309 2.63 -20.29 5.80
C LEU A 309 2.99 -21.39 6.81
N VAL A 310 3.78 -21.05 7.83
CA VAL A 310 4.15 -22.00 8.90
C VAL A 310 3.36 -21.75 10.19
N LEU A 311 2.75 -20.58 10.34
CA LEU A 311 1.90 -20.26 11.48
C LEU A 311 0.58 -21.05 11.40
N THR A 312 0.12 -21.54 12.55
CA THR A 312 -1.21 -22.12 12.69
C THR A 312 -2.29 -21.04 12.74
N GLU A 313 -3.57 -21.41 12.61
CA GLU A 313 -4.68 -20.44 12.76
C GLU A 313 -4.64 -19.70 14.11
N GLU A 314 -4.32 -20.43 15.19
CA GLU A 314 -4.14 -19.81 16.51
C GLU A 314 -2.96 -18.84 16.54
N ASP A 315 -1.83 -19.18 15.91
CA ASP A 315 -0.68 -18.29 15.81
C ASP A 315 -0.97 -17.05 14.95
N LEU A 316 -1.78 -17.17 13.89
CA LEU A 316 -2.20 -16.06 13.03
C LEU A 316 -3.08 -15.06 13.80
N ASP A 317 -4.03 -15.56 14.59
CA ASP A 317 -4.86 -14.74 15.48
C ASP A 317 -4.01 -14.00 16.53
N VAL A 318 -3.04 -14.70 17.11
CA VAL A 318 -2.08 -14.12 18.05
C VAL A 318 -1.23 -13.05 17.36
N ALA A 319 -0.66 -13.34 16.19
CA ALA A 319 0.16 -12.40 15.44
C ALA A 319 -0.60 -11.11 15.12
N THR A 320 -1.85 -11.24 14.67
CA THR A 320 -2.74 -10.11 14.36
C THR A 320 -3.00 -9.24 15.59
N ARG A 321 -3.23 -9.85 16.75
CA ARG A 321 -3.43 -9.12 18.02
C ARG A 321 -2.15 -8.42 18.51
N PHE A 322 -1.00 -9.08 18.44
CA PHE A 322 0.27 -8.53 18.91
C PHE A 322 0.84 -7.45 17.97
N LEU A 323 0.60 -7.57 16.67
CA LEU A 323 1.09 -6.63 15.66
C LEU A 323 0.06 -5.53 15.35
N GLU A 324 -1.13 -5.60 15.95
CA GLU A 324 -2.21 -4.61 15.87
C GLU A 324 -2.63 -4.30 14.43
N THR A 325 -2.56 -5.30 13.55
CA THR A 325 -2.98 -5.20 12.15
C THR A 325 -3.31 -6.57 11.59
N ASP A 326 -4.30 -6.63 10.69
CA ASP A 326 -4.60 -7.83 9.92
C ASP A 326 -3.45 -8.17 8.94
N PRO A 327 -3.21 -9.46 8.68
CA PRO A 327 -2.28 -9.90 7.66
C PRO A 327 -2.77 -9.56 6.26
N VAL A 328 -1.81 -9.47 5.35
CA VAL A 328 -2.02 -9.40 3.91
C VAL A 328 -1.42 -10.63 3.27
N THR A 329 -2.18 -11.34 2.44
CA THR A 329 -1.67 -12.48 1.69
C THR A 329 -1.07 -12.02 0.38
N ILE A 330 0.21 -12.30 0.16
CA ILE A 330 0.91 -12.02 -1.10
C ILE A 330 1.16 -13.35 -1.80
N GLN A 331 0.75 -13.45 -3.06
CA GLN A 331 0.84 -14.66 -3.85
C GLN A 331 1.75 -14.48 -5.06
N ASP A 332 2.45 -15.55 -5.41
CA ASP A 332 3.06 -15.76 -6.72
C ASP A 332 2.12 -16.61 -7.55
N VAL A 333 1.56 -16.03 -8.62
CA VAL A 333 0.60 -16.71 -9.49
C VAL A 333 1.22 -16.85 -10.87
N HIS A 334 1.37 -18.09 -11.33
CA HIS A 334 1.75 -18.40 -12.70
C HIS A 334 0.55 -18.96 -13.45
N GLY A 335 -0.02 -18.16 -14.37
CA GLY A 335 -1.25 -18.49 -15.07
C GLY A 335 -2.45 -18.54 -14.11
N ARG A 336 -2.98 -19.74 -13.86
CA ARG A 336 -4.08 -19.98 -12.89
C ARG A 336 -3.62 -20.72 -11.63
N THR A 337 -2.33 -20.97 -11.50
CA THR A 337 -1.77 -21.75 -10.38
C THR A 337 -1.01 -20.85 -9.45
N VAL A 338 -1.33 -20.92 -8.16
CA VAL A 338 -0.53 -20.28 -7.11
C VAL A 338 0.72 -21.13 -6.90
N GLN A 339 1.89 -20.55 -7.14
CA GLN A 339 3.19 -21.22 -6.97
C GLN A 339 3.71 -21.06 -5.54
N ASN A 340 3.42 -19.90 -4.93
CA ASN A 340 3.89 -19.57 -3.60
C ASN A 340 2.96 -18.51 -2.97
N ALA A 341 2.90 -18.46 -1.64
CA ALA A 341 2.20 -17.42 -0.93
C ALA A 341 2.85 -17.17 0.43
N VAL A 342 2.66 -15.97 0.96
CA VAL A 342 3.11 -15.53 2.29
C VAL A 342 2.05 -14.66 2.94
N HIS A 343 1.96 -14.70 4.26
CA HIS A 343 1.22 -13.69 5.03
C HIS A 343 2.17 -12.58 5.48
N VAL A 344 1.73 -11.33 5.42
CA VAL A 344 2.56 -10.17 5.73
C VAL A 344 1.84 -9.22 6.67
N TRP A 345 2.53 -8.81 7.73
CA TRP A 345 2.14 -7.70 8.61
C TRP A 345 3.18 -6.60 8.49
N SER A 346 2.75 -5.36 8.27
CA SER A 346 3.68 -4.25 8.09
C SER A 346 3.00 -2.89 8.24
N ASN A 347 3.78 -1.88 8.64
CA ASN A 347 3.38 -0.46 8.54
C ASN A 347 3.93 0.24 7.28
N ILE A 348 4.54 -0.49 6.34
CA ILE A 348 5.00 0.09 5.08
C ILE A 348 3.77 0.48 4.23
N PRO A 349 3.72 1.71 3.67
CA PRO A 349 2.59 2.15 2.87
C PRO A 349 2.28 1.23 1.69
N ALA A 350 0.99 1.09 1.36
CA ALA A 350 0.44 0.34 0.23
C ALA A 350 0.67 -1.19 0.21
N VAL A 351 1.22 -1.80 1.26
CA VAL A 351 1.25 -3.27 1.36
C VAL A 351 -0.17 -3.86 1.33
N LYS A 352 -1.12 -3.24 2.06
CA LYS A 352 -2.53 -3.68 2.09
C LYS A 352 -3.27 -3.44 0.76
N SER A 353 -3.11 -2.27 0.15
CA SER A 353 -3.88 -1.89 -1.05
C SER A 353 -3.48 -2.68 -2.30
N ARG A 354 -2.24 -3.17 -2.39
CA ARG A 354 -1.78 -4.01 -3.52
C ARG A 354 -2.43 -5.39 -3.57
N HIS A 355 -2.86 -5.92 -2.44
CA HIS A 355 -3.16 -7.34 -2.28
C HIS A 355 -4.52 -7.57 -1.59
N SER A 356 -5.50 -6.70 -1.86
CA SER A 356 -6.84 -6.75 -1.26
C SER A 356 -7.75 -7.84 -1.81
N ALA A 357 -7.28 -8.67 -2.75
CA ALA A 357 -8.07 -9.77 -3.29
C ALA A 357 -8.24 -10.87 -2.24
N LEU A 358 -9.49 -11.35 -2.06
CA LEU A 358 -9.80 -12.45 -1.17
C LEU A 358 -9.16 -13.73 -1.68
N VAL A 359 -8.29 -14.31 -0.87
CA VAL A 359 -7.68 -15.62 -1.11
C VAL A 359 -8.46 -16.65 -0.30
N SER A 360 -8.76 -17.82 -0.88
CA SER A 360 -9.41 -18.89 -0.12
C SER A 360 -8.40 -19.55 0.83
N GLN A 361 -8.81 -19.72 2.10
CA GLN A 361 -8.00 -20.35 3.13
C GLN A 361 -7.72 -21.82 2.81
N GLU A 362 -8.65 -22.50 2.13
CA GLU A 362 -8.50 -23.88 1.66
C GLU A 362 -7.38 -24.02 0.62
N GLU A 363 -7.28 -23.12 -0.36
CA GLU A 363 -6.19 -23.14 -1.35
C GLU A 363 -4.82 -22.92 -0.68
N LEU A 364 -4.71 -21.99 0.28
CA LEU A 364 -3.47 -21.76 1.03
C LEU A 364 -3.05 -22.98 1.86
N PHE A 365 -4.01 -23.67 2.48
CA PHE A 365 -3.74 -24.88 3.24
C PHE A 365 -3.23 -26.01 2.34
N LEU A 366 -3.86 -26.21 1.17
CA LEU A 366 -3.41 -27.19 0.17
C LEU A 366 -2.01 -26.86 -0.33
N LEU A 367 -1.72 -25.59 -0.61
CA LEU A 367 -0.39 -25.13 -1.03
C LEU A 367 0.68 -25.40 0.03
N ALA A 368 0.39 -25.13 1.31
CA ALA A 368 1.30 -25.43 2.40
C ALA A 368 1.57 -26.95 2.50
N GLN A 369 0.54 -27.78 2.37
CA GLN A 369 0.69 -29.23 2.41
C GLN A 369 1.53 -29.77 1.24
N ASP A 370 1.29 -29.27 0.03
CA ASP A 370 2.05 -29.66 -1.16
C ASP A 370 3.50 -29.25 -1.07
N ARG A 371 3.78 -28.03 -0.57
CA ARG A 371 5.15 -27.53 -0.43
C ARG A 371 5.96 -28.26 0.66
N GLN A 372 5.33 -28.78 1.71
CA GLN A 372 6.03 -29.65 2.67
C GLN A 372 6.56 -30.94 2.02
N ARG A 373 5.94 -31.38 0.92
CA ARG A 373 6.32 -32.60 0.18
C ARG A 373 7.28 -32.33 -0.97
N MET A 374 7.46 -31.07 -1.37
CA MET A 374 8.30 -30.66 -2.49
C MET A 374 9.67 -30.14 -2.03
N LYS A 375 10.65 -30.17 -2.94
CA LYS A 375 11.97 -29.57 -2.72
C LYS A 375 11.80 -28.04 -2.58
N PRO A 376 12.47 -27.37 -1.62
CA PRO A 376 12.32 -25.93 -1.43
C PRO A 376 12.66 -25.17 -2.73
N PRO A 377 11.91 -24.10 -3.06
CA PRO A 377 12.14 -23.32 -4.27
C PRO A 377 13.55 -22.71 -4.27
N ALA A 378 14.10 -22.47 -5.48
CA ALA A 378 15.43 -21.89 -5.66
C ALA A 378 15.53 -20.43 -5.17
N GLN A 379 14.39 -19.74 -5.00
CA GLN A 379 14.30 -18.36 -4.52
C GLN A 379 13.72 -18.34 -3.11
N GLY A 380 14.36 -17.58 -2.22
CA GLY A 380 13.92 -17.42 -0.85
C GLY A 380 12.62 -16.63 -0.75
N PRO A 381 11.86 -16.77 0.34
CA PRO A 381 10.55 -16.12 0.46
C PRO A 381 10.58 -14.60 0.48
N ALA A 382 11.72 -14.00 0.83
CA ALA A 382 11.97 -12.57 0.74
C ALA A 382 11.75 -12.00 -0.67
N THR A 383 11.85 -12.84 -1.72
CA THR A 383 11.64 -12.44 -3.11
C THR A 383 10.21 -11.95 -3.36
N LEU A 384 9.19 -12.56 -2.74
CA LEU A 384 7.78 -12.18 -2.93
C LEU A 384 7.45 -10.81 -2.34
N VAL A 385 8.12 -10.46 -1.24
CA VAL A 385 7.92 -9.19 -0.55
C VAL A 385 8.87 -8.09 -1.02
N LYS A 386 9.77 -8.40 -1.97
CA LYS A 386 10.79 -7.46 -2.45
C LYS A 386 10.17 -6.12 -2.86
N ASN A 387 9.15 -6.14 -3.71
CA ASN A 387 8.56 -4.90 -4.23
C ASN A 387 7.71 -4.14 -3.20
N CYS A 388 7.38 -4.77 -2.06
CA CYS A 388 6.75 -4.10 -0.93
C CYS A 388 7.66 -3.05 -0.28
N PHE A 389 8.98 -3.11 -0.48
CA PHE A 389 9.91 -2.12 0.04
C PHE A 389 10.08 -0.88 -0.85
N LEU A 390 9.56 -0.87 -2.08
CA LEU A 390 9.70 0.27 -3.01
C LEU A 390 9.21 1.62 -2.46
N PRO A 391 8.10 1.70 -1.69
CA PRO A 391 7.67 2.96 -1.06
C PRO A 391 8.73 3.58 -0.14
N LEU A 392 9.69 2.81 0.38
CA LEU A 392 10.78 3.31 1.21
C LEU A 392 11.72 4.27 0.45
N ARG A 393 11.69 4.27 -0.90
CA ARG A 393 12.42 5.25 -1.74
C ARG A 393 11.97 6.69 -1.49
N GLU A 394 10.78 6.92 -0.91
CA GLU A 394 10.33 8.26 -0.53
C GLU A 394 10.99 8.81 0.76
N TYR A 395 11.64 7.93 1.53
CA TYR A 395 12.16 8.23 2.87
C TYR A 395 13.69 8.12 2.95
N PHE A 396 14.28 7.12 2.29
CA PHE A 396 15.70 6.81 2.43
C PHE A 396 16.49 7.00 1.14
N LYS A 397 17.81 7.10 1.29
CA LYS A 397 18.73 7.26 0.17
C LYS A 397 18.68 6.03 -0.73
N TYR A 398 18.71 6.28 -2.04
CA TYR A 398 18.79 5.26 -3.07
C TYR A 398 20.19 5.26 -3.69
N PHE A 399 20.73 4.08 -3.94
CA PHE A 399 22.01 3.84 -4.59
C PHE A 399 21.73 3.19 -5.94
N SER A 400 22.05 3.89 -7.03
CA SER A 400 21.84 3.36 -8.37
C SER A 400 22.67 2.08 -8.56
N THR A 401 22.01 1.02 -9.01
CA THR A 401 22.62 -0.26 -9.37
C THR A 401 23.17 -0.29 -10.79
N GLU A 402 23.01 0.78 -11.57
CA GLU A 402 23.42 0.84 -12.98
C GLU A 402 24.94 1.02 -13.19
N LEU A 403 25.71 1.34 -12.14
CA LEU A 403 27.16 1.54 -12.27
C LEU A 403 28.01 0.25 -12.18
N THR A 404 27.40 -0.90 -11.90
CA THR A 404 28.15 -2.18 -11.77
C THR A 404 28.11 -3.07 -13.00
N SER A 405 27.42 -2.67 -14.08
CA SER A 405 27.38 -3.43 -15.35
C SER A 405 28.37 -2.94 -16.42
N SER A 406 29.19 -1.93 -16.11
CA SER A 406 30.07 -1.25 -17.09
C SER A 406 31.55 -1.19 -16.67
N LEU A 407 32.06 -2.22 -15.99
CA LEU A 407 33.51 -2.37 -15.74
C LEU A 407 33.96 -3.82 -15.95
#